data_AF-A0A951YBP6-F1
#
_entry.id   AF-A0A951YBP6-F1
#
_cell.length_a   1.000
_cell.length_b   1.000
_cell.length_c   1.000
_cell.angle_alpha   90.00
_cell.angle_beta   90.00
_cell.angle_gamma   90.00
#
_symmetry.space_group_name_H-M   'P 1'
#
loop_
_entity.id
_entity.type
_entity.pdbx_description
1 polymer ?
#
loop_
_entity_poly.entity_id
_entity_poly.type
_entity_poly.pdbx_seq_one_letter_code
_entity_poly.pdbx_strand_id
1 'polypeptide(L)'
;MSDRIEKIKAFLQQSPDDCFLNHALALEYIKLGDDVHAGELFKKNMTFDPAYLATYYHYAKLLERLGDEEKAISVYEQGLEQSKKAGDNHTYSELRSAYEELTF
;
A
#
# COMPACT_ATOMS: atom_id res chain seq x y z
N MET A 1 -18.02 4.88 -12.78
CA MET A 1 -16.56 4.65 -12.58
C MET A 1 -15.83 5.92 -13.00
N SER A 2 -14.72 6.25 -12.33
CA SER A 2 -13.92 7.45 -12.65
C SER A 2 -13.12 7.22 -13.93
N ASP A 3 -13.05 8.21 -14.82
CA ASP A 3 -12.18 8.22 -16.03
C ASP A 3 -10.72 7.87 -15.69
N ARG A 4 -10.25 8.23 -14.48
CA ARG A 4 -8.92 7.88 -13.99
C ARG A 4 -8.74 6.37 -13.81
N ILE A 5 -9.72 5.68 -13.26
CA ILE A 5 -9.66 4.23 -13.01
C ILE A 5 -9.59 3.46 -14.34
N GLU A 6 -10.41 3.85 -15.32
CA GLU A 6 -10.43 3.21 -16.63
C GLU A 6 -9.09 3.36 -17.35
N LYS A 7 -8.50 4.55 -17.30
CA LYS A 7 -7.15 4.80 -17.85
C LYS A 7 -6.08 3.95 -17.18
N ILE A 8 -6.06 3.90 -15.84
CA ILE A 8 -5.08 3.07 -15.12
C ILE A 8 -5.25 1.60 -15.48
N LYS A 9 -6.49 1.09 -15.53
CA LYS A 9 -6.77 -0.30 -15.94
C LYS A 9 -6.31 -0.59 -17.37
N ALA A 10 -6.48 0.34 -18.30
CA ALA A 10 -6.00 0.19 -19.68
C ALA A 10 -4.46 0.09 -19.75
N PHE A 11 -3.73 0.85 -18.92
CA PHE A 11 -2.28 0.70 -18.82
C PHE A 11 -1.87 -0.64 -18.17
N LEU A 12 -2.59 -1.06 -17.13
CA LEU A 12 -2.36 -2.35 -16.46
C LEU A 12 -2.64 -3.56 -17.36
N GLN A 13 -3.42 -3.44 -18.42
CA GLN A 13 -3.55 -4.51 -19.42
C GLN A 13 -2.22 -4.81 -20.13
N GLN A 14 -1.35 -3.81 -20.27
CA GLN A 14 -0.04 -3.94 -20.89
C GLN A 14 1.04 -4.28 -19.86
N SER A 15 0.93 -3.74 -18.65
CA SER A 15 1.87 -3.97 -17.54
C SER A 15 1.12 -4.36 -16.25
N PRO A 16 0.63 -5.61 -16.12
CA PRO A 16 -0.24 -6.00 -15.01
C PRO A 16 0.39 -5.88 -13.62
N ASP A 17 1.71 -5.98 -13.55
CA ASP A 17 2.49 -6.00 -12.31
C ASP A 17 3.22 -4.66 -12.07
N ASP A 18 2.85 -3.60 -12.80
CA ASP A 18 3.37 -2.27 -12.53
C ASP A 18 2.91 -1.80 -11.14
N CYS A 19 3.83 -1.81 -10.19
CA CYS A 19 3.55 -1.46 -8.80
C CYS A 19 3.01 -0.04 -8.65
N PHE A 20 3.48 0.90 -9.46
CA PHE A 20 3.01 2.28 -9.40
C PHE A 20 1.55 2.40 -9.87
N LEU A 21 1.19 1.75 -10.97
CA LEU A 21 -0.18 1.76 -11.48
C LEU A 21 -1.13 0.99 -10.55
N ASN A 22 -0.72 -0.16 -10.03
CA ASN A 22 -1.50 -0.93 -9.06
C ASN A 22 -1.72 -0.11 -7.77
N HIS A 23 -0.69 0.58 -7.28
CA HIS A 23 -0.79 1.47 -6.14
C HIS A 23 -1.74 2.64 -6.40
N ALA A 24 -1.59 3.29 -7.55
CA ALA A 24 -2.46 4.40 -7.95
C ALA A 24 -3.93 3.98 -8.09
N LEU A 25 -4.19 2.77 -8.59
CA LEU A 25 -5.53 2.20 -8.69
C LEU A 25 -6.10 1.88 -7.31
N ALA A 26 -5.29 1.32 -6.40
CA ALA A 26 -5.70 1.04 -5.02
C ALA A 26 -6.15 2.33 -4.31
N LEU A 27 -5.41 3.43 -4.47
CA LEU A 27 -5.81 4.72 -3.90
C LEU A 27 -7.13 5.26 -4.48
N GLU A 28 -7.42 5.01 -5.76
CA GLU A 28 -8.74 5.35 -6.32
C GLU A 28 -9.85 4.49 -5.76
N TYR A 29 -9.60 3.19 -5.53
CA TYR A 29 -10.57 2.32 -4.87
C TYR A 29 -10.85 2.73 -3.42
N ILE A 30 -9.83 3.14 -2.67
CA ILE A 30 -10.02 3.72 -1.32
C ILE A 30 -10.97 4.93 -1.36
N LYS A 31 -10.82 5.82 -2.33
CA LYS A 31 -11.71 7.00 -2.48
C LYS A 31 -13.15 6.62 -2.77
N LEU A 32 -13.38 5.46 -3.38
CA LEU A 32 -14.71 4.92 -3.67
C LEU A 32 -15.25 4.04 -2.53
N GLY A 33 -14.49 3.81 -1.47
CA GLY A 33 -14.82 2.88 -0.39
C GLY A 33 -14.72 1.40 -0.80
N ASP A 34 -14.06 1.11 -1.92
CA ASP A 34 -13.83 -0.26 -2.40
C ASP A 34 -12.55 -0.83 -1.79
N ASP A 35 -12.64 -1.07 -0.48
CA ASP A 35 -11.50 -1.44 0.36
C ASP A 35 -10.94 -2.83 0.03
N VAL A 36 -11.81 -3.72 -0.46
CA VAL A 36 -11.43 -5.08 -0.86
C VAL A 36 -10.46 -5.04 -2.03
N HIS A 37 -10.81 -4.38 -3.13
CA HIS A 37 -9.94 -4.31 -4.30
C HIS A 37 -8.68 -3.46 -4.04
N ALA A 38 -8.76 -2.44 -3.18
CA ALA A 38 -7.58 -1.69 -2.76
C ALA A 38 -6.57 -2.59 -2.03
N GLY A 39 -7.04 -3.38 -1.06
CA GLY A 39 -6.21 -4.30 -0.30
C GLY A 39 -5.55 -5.38 -1.17
N GLU A 40 -6.28 -5.92 -2.14
CA GLU A 40 -5.74 -6.91 -3.09
C GLU A 40 -4.58 -6.35 -3.92
N LEU A 41 -4.70 -5.12 -4.41
CA LEU A 41 -3.64 -4.46 -5.20
C LEU A 41 -2.41 -4.14 -4.36
N PHE A 42 -2.59 -3.68 -3.12
CA PHE A 42 -1.46 -3.47 -2.22
C PHE A 42 -0.74 -4.77 -1.87
N LYS A 43 -1.50 -5.82 -1.53
CA LYS A 43 -0.93 -7.15 -1.28
C LYS A 43 -0.18 -7.68 -2.50
N LYS A 44 -0.72 -7.44 -3.70
CA LYS A 44 -0.06 -7.79 -4.96
C LYS A 44 1.29 -7.09 -5.09
N ASN A 45 1.35 -5.78 -4.84
CA ASN A 45 2.60 -5.02 -4.88
C ASN A 45 3.64 -5.57 -3.90
N MET A 46 3.26 -5.80 -2.64
CA MET A 46 4.17 -6.35 -1.63
C MET A 46 4.70 -7.74 -2.00
N THR A 47 3.92 -8.53 -2.74
CA THR A 47 4.32 -9.87 -3.20
C THR A 47 5.24 -9.79 -4.42
N PHE A 48 4.94 -8.90 -5.36
CA PHE A 48 5.68 -8.79 -6.63
C PHE A 48 6.99 -8.01 -6.46
N ASP A 49 6.96 -6.88 -5.76
CA ASP A 49 8.12 -6.05 -5.45
C ASP A 49 8.06 -5.58 -3.99
N PRO A 50 8.65 -6.37 -3.06
CA PRO A 50 8.76 -5.96 -1.66
C PRO A 50 9.51 -4.65 -1.45
N ALA A 51 10.34 -4.20 -2.41
CA ALA A 51 11.08 -2.94 -2.30
C ALA A 51 10.23 -1.72 -2.70
N TYR A 52 8.99 -1.90 -3.18
CA TYR A 52 8.11 -0.81 -3.54
C TYR A 52 7.46 -0.16 -2.29
N LEU A 53 8.23 0.71 -1.64
CA LEU A 53 7.95 1.24 -0.30
C LEU A 53 6.62 2.01 -0.16
N ALA A 54 6.16 2.67 -1.23
CA ALA A 54 4.93 3.47 -1.20
C ALA A 54 3.69 2.66 -0.76
N THR A 55 3.70 1.34 -0.93
CA THR A 55 2.54 0.49 -0.61
C THR A 55 2.33 0.27 0.90
N TYR A 56 3.39 0.17 1.69
CA TYR A 56 3.28 -0.30 3.08
C TYR A 56 2.42 0.61 3.95
N TYR A 57 2.67 1.93 3.89
CA TYR A 57 1.92 2.90 4.68
C TYR A 57 0.43 2.86 4.35
N HIS A 58 0.10 2.93 3.05
CA HIS A 58 -1.30 2.97 2.61
C HIS A 58 -2.04 1.67 2.89
N TYR A 59 -1.39 0.52 2.77
CA TYR A 59 -2.02 -0.76 3.08
C TYR A 59 -2.25 -0.93 4.59
N ALA A 60 -1.27 -0.54 5.42
CA ALA A 60 -1.43 -0.60 6.86
C ALA A 60 -2.54 0.34 7.36
N LYS A 61 -2.59 1.60 6.88
CA LYS A 61 -3.72 2.52 7.20
C LYS A 61 -5.08 1.99 6.74
N LEU A 62 -5.13 1.28 5.61
CA LEU A 62 -6.35 0.62 5.15
C LEU A 62 -6.78 -0.48 6.14
N LEU A 63 -5.84 -1.31 6.58
CA LEU A 63 -6.10 -2.38 7.56
C LEU A 63 -6.54 -1.83 8.91
N GLU A 64 -5.93 -0.75 9.40
CA GLU A 64 -6.38 -0.03 10.59
C GLU A 64 -7.83 0.43 10.47
N ARG A 65 -8.18 1.07 9.35
CA ARG A 65 -9.56 1.53 9.10
C ARG A 65 -10.57 0.37 9.08
N LEU A 66 -10.12 -0.81 8.65
CA LEU A 66 -10.92 -2.04 8.64
C LEU A 66 -10.95 -2.75 10.00
N GLY A 67 -10.23 -2.26 11.01
CA GLY A 67 -10.11 -2.85 12.34
C GLY A 67 -9.21 -4.08 12.42
N ASP A 68 -8.40 -4.33 11.38
CA ASP A 68 -7.46 -5.46 11.32
C ASP A 68 -6.07 -5.02 11.79
N GLU A 69 -6.00 -4.60 13.06
CA GLU A 69 -4.80 -4.01 13.67
C GLU A 69 -3.60 -4.97 13.65
N GLU A 70 -3.82 -6.25 13.92
CA GLU A 70 -2.75 -7.27 13.88
C GLU A 70 -2.05 -7.31 12.52
N LYS A 71 -2.82 -7.28 11.42
CA LYS A 71 -2.23 -7.22 10.08
C LYS A 71 -1.62 -5.87 9.78
N ALA A 72 -2.22 -4.77 10.23
CA ALA A 72 -1.65 -3.44 10.03
C ALA A 72 -0.25 -3.34 10.66
N ILE A 73 -0.09 -3.80 11.91
CA ILE A 73 1.19 -3.90 12.62
C ILE A 73 2.19 -4.71 11.80
N SER A 74 1.81 -5.91 11.33
CA SER A 74 2.73 -6.74 10.53
C SER A 74 3.14 -6.06 9.21
N VAL A 75 2.24 -5.34 8.55
CA VAL A 75 2.57 -4.59 7.32
C VAL A 75 3.51 -3.43 7.62
N TYR A 76 3.33 -2.71 8.72
CA TYR A 76 4.27 -1.66 9.13
C TYR A 76 5.66 -2.21 9.42
N GLU A 77 5.76 -3.31 10.17
CA GLU A 77 7.04 -3.95 10.47
C GLU A 77 7.78 -4.36 9.20
N GLN A 78 7.07 -4.96 8.23
CA GLN A 78 7.65 -5.29 6.93
C GLN A 78 8.12 -4.04 6.19
N GLY A 79 7.31 -2.97 6.17
CA GLY A 79 7.68 -1.70 5.55
C GLY A 79 8.93 -1.10 6.17
N LEU A 80 9.02 -1.06 7.50
CA LEU A 80 10.19 -0.59 8.25
C LEU A 80 11.44 -1.37 7.89
N GLU A 81 11.34 -2.70 7.78
CA GLU A 81 12.44 -3.55 7.37
C GLU A 81 12.91 -3.21 5.94
N GLN A 82 11.98 -3.06 4.99
CA GLN A 82 12.32 -2.75 3.60
C GLN A 82 12.88 -1.34 3.43
N SER A 83 12.31 -0.33 4.10
CA SER A 83 12.84 1.04 4.08
C SER A 83 14.25 1.11 4.66
N LYS A 84 14.51 0.37 5.73
CA LYS A 84 15.85 0.25 6.31
C LYS A 84 16.83 -0.41 5.36
N LYS A 85 16.43 -1.49 4.66
CA LYS A 85 17.27 -2.14 3.64
C LYS A 85 17.57 -1.21 2.46
N ALA A 86 16.60 -0.42 2.03
CA ALA A 86 16.74 0.55 0.95
C ALA A 86 17.53 1.81 1.35
N GLY A 87 17.75 2.05 2.64
CA GLY A 87 18.34 3.30 3.15
C GLY A 87 17.41 4.51 3.03
N ASP A 88 16.10 4.28 2.84
CA ASP A 88 15.10 5.34 2.74
C ASP A 88 14.62 5.77 4.12
N ASN A 89 15.36 6.73 4.69
CA ASN A 89 15.07 7.27 6.02
C ASN A 89 13.76 8.06 6.08
N HIS A 90 13.29 8.61 4.94
CA HIS A 90 12.05 9.38 4.91
C HIS A 90 10.87 8.43 5.09
N THR A 91 10.76 7.42 4.22
CA THR A 91 9.70 6.41 4.31
C THR A 91 9.77 5.64 5.64
N TYR A 92 10.98 5.33 6.12
CA TYR A 92 11.15 4.70 7.43
C TYR A 92 10.56 5.54 8.57
N SER A 93 10.81 6.86 8.57
CA SER A 93 10.32 7.75 9.63
C SER A 93 8.80 7.89 9.60
N GLU A 94 8.20 7.95 8.40
CA GLU A 94 6.74 7.99 8.23
C GLU A 94 6.07 6.71 8.72
N LEU A 95 6.56 5.55 8.28
CA LEU A 95 6.05 4.25 8.71
C LEU A 95 6.21 4.07 10.23
N ARG A 96 7.34 4.50 10.79
CA ARG A 96 7.60 4.38 12.22
C ARG A 96 6.63 5.20 13.04
N SER A 97 6.36 6.43 12.61
CA SER A 97 5.43 7.32 13.32
C SER A 97 4.02 6.73 13.34
N ALA A 98 3.56 6.19 12.21
CA ALA A 98 2.24 5.56 12.11
C ALA A 98 2.14 4.24 12.88
N TYR A 99 3.20 3.43 12.85
CA TYR A 99 3.30 2.22 13.66
C TYR A 99 3.23 2.54 15.16
N GLU A 100 3.96 3.56 15.61
CA GLU A 100 3.94 3.98 17.00
C GLU A 100 2.56 4.53 17.41
N GLU A 101 1.89 5.30 16.55
CA GLU A 101 0.51 5.77 16.79
C GLU A 101 -0.51 4.62 16.98
N LEU A 102 -0.33 3.50 16.27
CA LEU A 102 -1.21 2.35 16.38
C LEU A 102 -0.93 1.49 17.63
N THR A 103 0.31 1.48 18.12
CA THR A 103 0.76 0.51 19.12
C THR A 103 0.98 1.08 20.53
N PHE A 104 0.94 2.41 20.70
CA PHE A 104 1.15 3.10 21.98
C PHE A 104 -0.04 4.01 22.34
#